data_AF-A0A967WEZ8-F1
#
_entry.id   AF-A0A967WEZ8-F1
#
_cell.length_a   1.000
_cell.length_b   1.000
_cell.length_c   1.000
_cell.angle_alpha   90.00
_cell.angle_beta   90.00
_cell.angle_gamma   90.00
#
_symmetry.space_group_name_H-M   'P 1'
#
loop_
_entity.id
_entity.type
_entity.pdbx_description
1 polymer ?
#
loop_
_entity_poly.entity_id
_entity_poly.type
_entity_poly.pdbx_seq_one_letter_code
_entity_poly.pdbx_strand_id
1 'polypeptide(L)'
;MNRKRVYRARRFAFAGAMIFALLAALLTPQGRALSQSILQFFTRAEDATVPVPPSQPAVGEPDPDAPTAEPPAPLISVTEAEAQVGFDVAELPFVPDGLDYLGARLYGEAVSVEYQTPDYAGHLIIMQSQSG
;
A
#
# COMPACT_ATOMS: atom_id res chain seq x y z
N MET A 1 52.87 0.16 -34.14
CA MET A 1 51.63 0.78 -33.57
C MET A 1 50.40 0.06 -34.13
N ASN A 2 49.92 -1.07 -33.56
CA ASN A 2 48.68 -1.70 -34.06
C ASN A 2 47.93 -2.64 -33.08
N ARG A 3 48.31 -2.71 -31.80
CA ARG A 3 47.66 -3.64 -30.85
C ARG A 3 46.31 -3.13 -30.33
N LYS A 4 46.08 -1.81 -30.27
CA LYS A 4 44.85 -1.21 -29.69
C LYS A 4 43.58 -1.46 -30.51
N ARG A 5 43.66 -1.68 -31.84
CA ARG A 5 42.50 -1.95 -32.70
C ARG A 5 41.93 -3.36 -32.53
N VAL A 6 42.81 -4.35 -32.35
CA VAL A 6 42.43 -5.77 -32.19
C VAL A 6 41.63 -6.00 -30.90
N TYR A 7 41.97 -5.30 -29.81
CA TYR A 7 41.24 -5.40 -28.54
C TYR A 7 39.83 -4.80 -28.60
N ARG A 8 39.63 -3.72 -29.37
CA ARG A 8 38.28 -3.13 -29.55
C ARG A 8 37.39 -4.04 -30.41
N ALA A 9 37.91 -4.58 -31.50
CA ALA A 9 37.18 -5.51 -32.36
C ALA A 9 36.75 -6.79 -31.62
N ARG A 10 37.62 -7.34 -30.76
CA ARG A 10 37.26 -8.50 -29.92
C ARG A 10 36.12 -8.20 -28.93
N ARG A 11 36.12 -7.02 -28.29
CA ARG A 11 35.03 -6.63 -27.37
C ARG A 11 33.68 -6.54 -28.09
N PHE A 12 33.67 -5.98 -29.31
CA PHE A 12 32.45 -5.93 -30.12
C PHE A 12 31.99 -7.32 -30.59
N ALA A 13 32.92 -8.21 -30.93
CA ALA A 13 32.59 -9.59 -31.29
C ALA A 13 32.00 -10.37 -30.10
N PHE A 14 32.55 -10.21 -28.90
CA PHE A 14 32.00 -10.84 -27.68
C PHE A 14 30.64 -10.27 -27.30
N ALA A 15 30.45 -8.95 -27.39
CA ALA A 15 29.16 -8.32 -27.13
C ALA A 15 28.09 -8.82 -28.13
N GLY A 16 28.44 -8.89 -29.42
CA GLY A 16 27.56 -9.44 -30.45
C GLY A 16 27.22 -10.91 -30.21
N ALA A 17 28.21 -11.73 -29.83
CA ALA A 17 28.00 -13.15 -29.52
C ALA A 17 27.10 -13.34 -28.28
N MET A 18 27.25 -12.51 -27.25
CA MET A 18 26.39 -12.54 -26.06
C MET A 18 24.94 -12.18 -26.41
N ILE A 19 24.72 -11.11 -27.19
CA ILE A 19 23.38 -10.71 -27.63
C ILE A 19 22.74 -11.82 -28.47
N PHE A 20 23.50 -12.41 -29.40
CA PHE A 20 23.01 -13.51 -30.23
C PHE A 20 22.68 -14.76 -29.40
N ALA A 21 23.51 -15.12 -28.43
CA ALA A 21 23.25 -16.23 -27.52
C ALA A 21 22.00 -16.00 -26.67
N LEU A 22 21.77 -14.76 -26.22
CA LEU A 22 20.60 -14.38 -25.44
C LEU A 22 19.31 -14.44 -26.29
N LEU A 23 19.37 -13.99 -27.54
CA LEU A 23 18.29 -14.12 -28.51
C LEU A 23 18.01 -15.58 -28.85
N ALA A 24 19.04 -16.39 -29.06
CA ALA A 24 18.91 -17.82 -29.30
C ALA A 24 18.28 -18.55 -28.11
N ALA A 25 18.59 -18.13 -26.87
CA ALA A 25 17.97 -18.68 -25.67
C ALA A 25 16.45 -18.46 -25.65
N LEU A 26 15.94 -17.33 -26.15
CA LEU A 26 14.49 -17.05 -26.26
C LEU A 26 13.76 -17.94 -27.28
N LEU A 27 14.49 -18.50 -28.27
CA LEU A 27 13.95 -19.46 -29.24
C LEU A 27 13.88 -20.88 -28.67
N THR A 28 14.55 -21.18 -27.56
CA THR A 28 14.48 -22.49 -26.92
C THR A 28 13.20 -22.65 -26.08
N PRO A 29 12.69 -23.89 -25.89
CA PRO A 29 11.54 -24.15 -25.01
C PRO A 29 11.74 -23.62 -23.58
N GLN A 30 12.97 -23.67 -23.07
CA GLN A 30 13.34 -23.20 -21.73
C GLN A 30 13.28 -21.68 -21.61
N GLY A 31 13.76 -20.93 -22.62
CA GLY A 31 13.67 -19.47 -22.62
C GLY A 31 12.23 -18.96 -22.72
N ARG A 32 11.36 -19.67 -23.45
CA ARG A 32 9.93 -19.34 -23.52
C ARG A 32 9.24 -19.53 -22.18
N ALA A 33 9.51 -20.64 -21.47
CA ALA A 33 8.97 -20.88 -20.13
C ALA A 33 9.38 -19.79 -19.13
N LEU A 34 10.64 -19.35 -19.16
CA LEU A 34 11.12 -18.25 -18.32
C LEU A 34 10.37 -16.94 -18.62
N SER A 35 10.20 -16.58 -19.89
CA SER A 35 9.48 -15.36 -20.27
C SER A 35 8.00 -15.38 -19.84
N GLN A 36 7.35 -16.56 -19.90
CA GLN A 36 5.99 -16.73 -19.40
C GLN A 36 5.90 -16.56 -17.89
N SER A 37 6.88 -17.07 -17.12
CA SER A 37 6.91 -16.88 -15.66
C SER A 37 7.07 -15.41 -15.27
N ILE A 38 7.92 -14.65 -15.97
CA ILE A 38 8.14 -13.22 -15.69
C ILE A 38 6.90 -12.41 -16.02
N LEU A 39 6.24 -12.66 -17.16
CA LEU A 39 5.01 -11.96 -17.52
C LEU A 39 3.88 -12.27 -16.53
N GLN A 40 3.79 -13.48 -15.98
CA GLN A 40 2.82 -13.82 -14.93
C GLN A 40 3.02 -13.01 -13.63
N PHE A 41 4.23 -12.59 -13.30
CA PHE A 41 4.47 -11.70 -12.15
C PHE A 41 3.97 -10.27 -12.40
N PHE A 42 3.97 -9.80 -13.65
CA PHE A 42 3.55 -8.44 -14.00
C PHE A 42 2.09 -8.34 -14.44
N THR A 43 1.45 -9.42 -14.88
CA THR A 43 0.01 -9.45 -15.18
C THR A 43 -0.87 -9.74 -13.96
N ARG A 44 -0.27 -10.01 -12.80
CA ARG A 44 -1.00 -10.25 -11.55
C ARG A 44 -1.32 -8.95 -10.80
N ALA A 45 -2.10 -8.07 -11.44
CA ALA A 45 -2.71 -6.92 -10.76
C ALA A 45 -4.15 -6.62 -11.21
N GLU A 46 -4.64 -7.19 -12.32
CA GLU A 46 -5.98 -6.86 -12.83
C GLU A 46 -7.09 -7.86 -12.50
N ASP A 47 -6.74 -9.04 -11.94
CA ASP A 47 -7.76 -10.04 -11.59
C ASP A 47 -7.49 -10.61 -10.19
N ALA A 48 -7.61 -9.73 -9.20
CA ALA A 48 -7.89 -10.11 -7.83
C ALA A 48 -9.41 -10.11 -7.62
N THR A 49 -10.16 -10.84 -8.47
CA THR A 49 -11.49 -11.28 -8.06
C THR A 49 -11.29 -12.36 -7.00
N VAL A 50 -11.22 -11.92 -5.75
CA VAL A 50 -11.31 -12.82 -4.60
C VAL A 50 -12.60 -13.61 -4.78
N PRO A 51 -12.58 -14.96 -4.92
CA PRO A 51 -13.80 -15.72 -5.00
C PRO A 51 -14.56 -15.51 -3.69
N VAL A 52 -15.65 -14.75 -3.77
CA VAL A 52 -16.57 -14.55 -2.65
C VAL A 52 -17.07 -15.94 -2.26
N PRO A 53 -16.86 -16.40 -1.01
CA PRO A 53 -17.40 -17.67 -0.56
C PRO A 53 -18.92 -17.69 -0.83
N PRO A 54 -19.48 -18.79 -1.38
CA PRO A 54 -20.93 -18.92 -1.56
C PRO A 54 -21.58 -19.13 -0.18
N SER A 55 -21.62 -18.07 0.61
CA SER A 55 -22.29 -17.99 1.91
C SER A 55 -22.71 -16.55 2.22
N GLN A 56 -22.70 -15.67 1.23
CA GLN A 56 -23.42 -14.42 1.35
C GLN A 56 -24.88 -14.75 1.00
N PRO A 57 -25.80 -14.88 1.98
CA PRO A 57 -27.21 -14.83 1.65
C PRO A 57 -27.42 -13.56 0.84
N ALA A 58 -28.24 -13.65 -0.21
CA ALA A 58 -28.78 -12.47 -0.88
C ALA A 58 -29.13 -11.45 0.20
N VAL A 59 -28.79 -10.17 -0.01
CA VAL A 59 -29.20 -9.05 0.84
C VAL A 59 -30.72 -9.13 0.97
N GLY A 60 -31.17 -9.90 1.96
CA GLY A 60 -32.53 -9.94 2.44
C GLY A 60 -32.78 -8.59 3.09
N GLU A 61 -34.06 -8.29 3.23
CA GLU A 61 -34.55 -7.09 3.91
C GLU A 61 -33.63 -6.69 5.06
N PRO A 62 -33.29 -5.39 5.21
CA PRO A 62 -32.48 -4.92 6.31
C PRO A 62 -33.09 -5.46 7.59
N ASP A 63 -32.36 -6.34 8.26
CA ASP A 63 -32.77 -6.91 9.53
C ASP A 63 -33.04 -5.72 10.47
N PRO A 64 -34.31 -5.47 10.86
CA PRO A 64 -34.65 -4.33 11.70
C PRO A 64 -33.97 -4.42 13.08
N ASP A 65 -33.46 -5.60 13.44
CA ASP A 65 -32.73 -5.87 14.67
C ASP A 65 -31.20 -5.93 14.46
N ALA A 66 -30.69 -5.71 13.24
CA ALA A 66 -29.26 -5.52 13.03
C ALA A 66 -28.80 -4.30 13.83
N PRO A 67 -27.72 -4.41 14.64
CA PRO A 67 -27.19 -3.26 15.34
C PRO A 67 -26.85 -2.18 14.32
N THR A 68 -27.57 -1.07 14.39
CA THR A 68 -27.28 0.11 13.57
C THR A 68 -25.85 0.52 13.91
N ALA A 69 -24.99 0.62 12.89
CA ALA A 69 -23.61 1.04 13.10
C ALA A 69 -23.60 2.32 13.94
N GLU A 70 -22.91 2.30 15.08
CA GLU A 70 -22.83 3.44 15.96
C GLU A 70 -22.20 4.61 15.20
N PRO A 71 -22.80 5.81 15.20
CA PRO A 71 -22.22 6.95 14.51
C PRO A 71 -20.83 7.24 15.08
N PRO A 72 -19.86 7.66 14.24
CA PRO A 72 -18.52 7.96 14.71
C PRO A 72 -18.58 9.09 15.75
N ALA A 73 -17.76 8.96 16.79
CA ALA A 73 -17.64 9.97 17.84
C ALA A 73 -17.33 11.36 17.23
N PRO A 74 -17.84 12.45 17.83
CA PRO A 74 -17.58 13.79 17.33
C PRO A 74 -16.09 14.13 17.39
N LEU A 75 -15.61 14.91 16.42
CA LEU A 75 -14.27 15.48 16.46
C LEU A 75 -14.24 16.59 17.53
N ILE A 76 -13.28 16.50 18.42
CA ILE A 76 -12.99 17.47 19.48
C ILE A 76 -11.53 17.93 19.37
N SER A 77 -11.14 18.95 20.13
CA SER A 77 -9.74 19.35 20.21
C SER A 77 -8.91 18.36 21.04
N VAL A 78 -7.60 18.26 20.81
CA VAL A 78 -6.70 17.41 21.62
C VAL A 78 -6.73 17.84 23.08
N THR A 79 -6.65 19.14 23.37
CA THR A 79 -6.75 19.66 24.76
C THR A 79 -8.05 19.25 25.46
N GLU A 80 -9.16 19.19 24.72
CA GLU A 80 -10.44 18.71 25.26
C GLU A 80 -10.44 17.20 25.48
N ALA A 81 -9.81 16.43 24.58
CA ALA A 81 -9.65 14.99 24.75
C ALA A 81 -8.82 14.68 25.98
N GLU A 82 -7.67 15.34 26.16
CA GLU A 82 -6.76 15.21 27.31
C GLU A 82 -7.47 15.51 28.64
N ALA A 83 -8.28 16.57 28.67
CA ALA A 83 -9.07 16.92 29.85
C ALA A 83 -10.06 15.81 30.25
N GLN A 84 -10.54 15.02 29.28
CA GLN A 84 -11.47 13.92 29.52
C GLN A 84 -10.77 12.61 29.90
N VAL A 85 -9.63 12.29 29.27
CA VAL A 85 -8.91 11.02 29.54
C VAL A 85 -7.87 11.10 30.65
N GLY A 86 -7.46 12.31 31.04
CA GLY A 86 -6.53 12.52 32.15
C GLY A 86 -5.08 12.10 31.85
N PHE A 87 -4.72 11.94 30.58
CA PHE A 87 -3.35 11.73 30.13
C PHE A 87 -3.03 12.61 28.92
N ASP A 88 -1.74 12.87 28.71
CA ASP A 88 -1.19 13.70 27.62
C ASP A 88 -1.25 12.92 26.30
N VAL A 89 -1.93 13.46 25.30
CA VAL A 89 -2.16 12.76 24.03
C VAL A 89 -1.04 13.14 23.06
N ALA A 90 -0.30 12.15 22.55
CA ALA A 90 0.79 12.44 21.63
C ALA A 90 0.26 12.96 20.29
N GLU A 91 0.74 14.13 19.89
CA GLU A 91 0.52 14.68 18.55
C GLU A 91 1.77 14.52 17.68
N LEU A 92 1.62 14.61 16.37
CA LEU A 92 2.78 14.71 15.49
C LEU A 92 3.56 16.00 15.81
N PRO A 93 4.87 15.91 16.14
CA PRO A 93 5.66 17.11 16.42
C PRO A 93 5.83 18.01 15.20
N PHE A 94 5.62 17.44 14.01
CA PHE A 94 5.58 18.12 12.73
C PHE A 94 4.58 17.38 11.82
N VAL A 95 3.56 18.09 11.33
CA VAL A 95 2.61 17.55 10.36
C VAL A 95 3.25 17.63 8.97
N PRO A 96 3.46 16.50 8.27
CA PRO A 96 4.04 16.51 6.93
C PRO A 96 3.22 17.32 5.94
N ASP A 97 3.89 17.88 4.93
CA ASP A 97 3.21 18.56 3.83
C ASP A 97 2.14 17.65 3.19
N GLY A 98 0.95 18.20 2.98
CA GLY A 98 -0.18 17.47 2.41
C GLY A 98 -0.99 16.65 3.41
N LEU A 99 -0.80 16.83 4.72
CA LEU A 99 -1.73 16.39 5.74
C LEU A 99 -2.30 17.59 6.51
N ASP A 100 -3.62 17.61 6.62
CA ASP A 100 -4.39 18.56 7.41
C ASP A 100 -4.84 17.87 8.71
N TYR A 101 -4.62 18.53 9.84
CA TYR A 101 -5.12 18.06 11.13
C TYR A 101 -6.64 18.30 11.23
N LEU A 102 -7.39 17.24 11.57
CA LEU A 102 -8.85 17.31 11.68
C LEU A 102 -9.34 17.48 13.13
N GLY A 103 -8.67 16.84 14.08
CA GLY A 103 -9.15 16.79 15.47
C GLY A 103 -8.76 15.48 16.18
N ALA A 104 -9.33 15.30 17.36
CA ALA A 104 -9.29 14.07 18.12
C ALA A 104 -10.70 13.48 18.30
N ARG A 105 -10.82 12.18 18.55
CA ARG A 105 -12.06 11.51 18.97
C ARG A 105 -11.83 10.64 20.18
N LEU A 106 -12.87 10.47 20.98
CA LEU A 106 -12.87 9.62 22.17
C LEU A 106 -13.62 8.32 21.91
N TYR A 107 -12.98 7.22 22.29
CA TYR A 107 -13.52 5.88 22.23
C TYR A 107 -13.30 5.20 23.59
N GLY A 108 -14.18 5.48 24.54
CA GLY A 108 -14.00 5.02 25.92
C GLY A 108 -12.75 5.63 26.56
N GLU A 109 -11.74 4.80 26.82
CA GLU A 109 -10.45 5.22 27.38
C GLU A 109 -9.36 5.47 26.32
N ALA A 110 -9.71 5.35 25.04
CA ALA A 110 -8.80 5.60 23.93
C ALA A 110 -9.11 6.95 23.25
N VAL A 111 -8.06 7.61 22.77
CA VAL A 111 -8.12 8.83 21.96
C VAL A 111 -7.55 8.51 20.58
N SER A 112 -8.25 8.91 19.53
CA SER A 112 -7.72 8.90 18.17
C SER A 112 -7.45 10.32 17.68
N VAL A 113 -6.23 10.61 17.24
CA VAL A 113 -5.88 11.87 16.57
C VAL A 113 -5.91 11.65 15.06
N GLU A 114 -6.67 12.45 14.32
CA GLU A 114 -6.93 12.25 12.90
C GLU A 114 -6.32 13.36 12.02
N TYR A 115 -5.69 12.93 10.93
CA TYR A 115 -5.14 13.78 9.87
C TYR A 115 -5.62 13.28 8.50
N GLN A 116 -5.79 14.18 7.54
CA GLN A 116 -6.32 13.85 6.21
C GLN A 116 -5.60 14.62 5.13
N THR A 117 -5.42 14.02 3.96
CA THR A 117 -4.90 14.74 2.80
C THR A 117 -5.97 15.68 2.22
N PRO A 118 -5.61 16.85 1.66
CA PRO A 118 -6.58 17.80 1.11
C PRO A 118 -7.48 17.24 -0.02
N ASP A 119 -7.00 16.21 -0.71
CA ASP A 119 -7.70 15.51 -1.78
C ASP A 119 -8.55 14.32 -1.28
N TYR A 120 -8.61 14.10 0.03
CA TYR A 120 -9.31 12.97 0.68
C TYR A 120 -8.79 11.59 0.26
N ALA A 121 -7.65 11.50 -0.42
CA ALA A 121 -7.08 10.24 -0.89
C ALA A 121 -6.34 9.44 0.21
N GLY A 122 -5.95 10.12 1.29
CA GLY A 122 -5.21 9.54 2.40
C GLY A 122 -5.72 10.02 3.76
N HIS A 123 -5.56 9.16 4.76
CA HIS A 123 -5.91 9.43 6.15
C HIS A 123 -4.88 8.78 7.07
N LEU A 124 -4.54 9.48 8.15
CA LEU A 124 -3.65 9.00 9.20
C LEU A 124 -4.37 9.12 10.54
N ILE A 125 -4.45 8.00 11.25
CA ILE A 125 -5.04 7.93 12.59
C ILE A 125 -3.97 7.46 13.56
N ILE A 126 -3.79 8.21 14.63
CA ILE A 126 -2.94 7.82 15.76
C ILE A 126 -3.86 7.48 16.92
N MET A 127 -3.98 6.19 17.23
CA MET A 127 -4.78 5.70 18.35
C MET A 127 -3.90 5.53 19.59
N GLN A 128 -4.36 6.04 20.72
CA GLN A 128 -3.64 6.00 21.99
C GLN A 128 -4.58 5.64 23.12
N SER A 129 -4.11 4.82 24.06
CA SER A 129 -4.81 4.50 25.31
C SER A 129 -3.80 4.50 26.45
N GLN A 130 -4.30 4.68 27.68
CA GLN A 130 -3.45 4.59 28.87
C GLN A 130 -2.93 3.17 29.13
N SER A 131 -3.61 2.15 28.60
CA SER A 131 -3.33 0.73 28.84
C SER A 131 -2.26 0.12 27.92
N GLY A 132 -1.93 0.76 26.80
CA GLY A 132 -0.93 0.28 25.83
C GLY A 132 -1.45 -0.79 24.87
#